data_AF-A0A1L5BU48-F1
#
_entry.id   AF-A0A1L5BU48-F1
#
_cell.length_a   1.000
_cell.length_b   1.000
_cell.length_c   1.000
_cell.angle_alpha   90.00
_cell.angle_beta   90.00
_cell.angle_gamma   90.00
#
_symmetry.space_group_name_H-M   'P 1'
#
loop_
_entity.id
_entity.type
_entity.pdbx_description
1 polymer ?
#
loop_
_entity_poly.entity_id
_entity_poly.type
_entity_poly.pdbx_seq_one_letter_code
_entity_poly.pdbx_strand_id
1 'polypeptide(L)'
;MKFSAAAAARRADATPHASALIESMRDIGYSLDTALADIIDNSITARATRIDILSDTSGEMPAIGILDNGSGMTEAQLVEAMRPGSRNPLDDRDEHDLGRFGLGLKSASFSQCRRLTVLTRRDGQSCCAIWDLDEVARTNEWSISVHDDPSAVPWSERLGETGTLVVWQELDRLSGGITHDRGRRADHMNRAISQAERHLRLVFHRFMDERAKPISIWLNGRCLQAIDPFARKHPAHQEDPEDRLQLIGGIVSFQCFTLPHHKAMSKQEWDELGGPEGHLRSQGFYIYRGRRLIIAGSWLGLARQTELTKLCRIRVDIPNTMDASWKIDVKKASAQLPPAVRDRMRHIVERFSQTSKRTYQRRGQRLVDEHRMPVWQRMQRDGVIVFRPDPEHPALASFSESLPPELRQGFANCISLLGASLPIEALHADFAGSAEEIRADEVDAATIRQTLEAMVPRLVAQGCDREQVDTVLRQLEPFRSAWNVTEELLDEMMKDPADDD
;
A
#
# COMPACT_ATOMS: atom_id res chain seq x y z
N MET A 1 -68.50 -1.27 23.98
CA MET A 1 -67.07 -1.64 23.84
C MET A 1 -66.35 -1.32 25.13
N LYS A 2 -65.86 -2.32 25.87
CA LYS A 2 -65.01 -2.12 27.05
C LYS A 2 -63.58 -1.95 26.55
N PHE A 3 -62.99 -0.77 26.74
CA PHE A 3 -61.57 -0.56 26.53
C PHE A 3 -60.80 -1.38 27.58
N SER A 4 -60.04 -2.37 27.11
CA SER A 4 -59.08 -3.12 27.90
C SER A 4 -58.04 -2.15 28.44
N ALA A 5 -58.02 -1.96 29.76
CA ALA A 5 -56.94 -1.25 30.43
C ALA A 5 -55.62 -1.96 30.09
N ALA A 6 -54.71 -1.27 29.40
CA ALA A 6 -53.38 -1.80 29.13
C ALA A 6 -52.70 -2.11 30.46
N ALA A 7 -52.33 -3.38 30.68
CA ALA A 7 -51.65 -3.80 31.89
C ALA A 7 -50.36 -2.98 32.07
N ALA A 8 -50.16 -2.40 33.26
CA ALA A 8 -48.99 -1.58 33.55
C ALA A 8 -47.70 -2.39 33.34
N ALA A 9 -46.85 -1.94 32.42
CA ALA A 9 -45.60 -2.60 32.11
C ALA A 9 -44.63 -2.50 33.31
N ARG A 10 -44.09 -3.65 33.76
CA ARG A 10 -43.01 -3.69 34.75
C ARG A 10 -41.68 -3.42 34.03
N ARG A 11 -40.84 -2.59 34.63
CA ARG A 11 -39.47 -2.33 34.18
C ARG A 11 -38.49 -3.11 35.05
N ALA A 12 -37.49 -3.71 34.44
CA ALA A 12 -36.36 -4.34 35.10
C ALA A 12 -35.08 -3.60 34.70
N ASP A 13 -34.10 -3.53 35.61
CA ASP A 13 -32.78 -3.02 35.28
C ASP A 13 -32.04 -4.06 34.43
N ALA A 14 -31.49 -3.59 33.31
CA ALA A 14 -30.71 -4.38 32.37
C ALA A 14 -29.35 -3.72 32.10
N THR A 15 -28.83 -2.97 33.07
CA THR A 15 -27.49 -2.38 33.02
C THR A 15 -26.47 -3.50 32.75
N PRO A 16 -25.60 -3.34 31.74
CA PRO A 16 -24.66 -4.39 31.36
C PRO A 16 -23.65 -4.66 32.47
N HIS A 17 -23.33 -5.94 32.68
CA HIS A 17 -22.23 -6.36 33.53
C HIS A 17 -20.91 -5.83 32.96
N ALA A 18 -20.15 -5.08 33.78
CA ALA A 18 -18.95 -4.40 33.35
C ALA A 18 -17.90 -5.38 32.81
N SER A 19 -17.66 -6.48 33.53
CA SER A 19 -16.67 -7.49 33.15
C SER A 19 -16.98 -8.12 31.79
N ALA A 20 -18.23 -8.57 31.60
CA ALA A 20 -18.66 -9.24 30.37
C ALA A 20 -18.61 -8.30 29.15
N LEU A 21 -19.06 -7.05 29.32
CA LEU A 21 -19.05 -6.09 28.21
C LEU A 21 -17.63 -5.65 27.86
N ILE A 22 -16.77 -5.41 28.84
CA ILE A 22 -15.37 -5.04 28.59
C ILE A 22 -14.61 -6.18 27.91
N GLU A 23 -14.70 -7.42 28.39
CA GLU A 23 -14.06 -8.56 27.71
C GLU A 23 -14.58 -8.71 26.27
N SER A 24 -15.88 -8.49 26.03
CA SER A 24 -16.43 -8.44 24.66
C SER A 24 -15.84 -7.31 23.82
N MET A 25 -15.55 -6.13 24.41
CA MET A 25 -14.89 -5.03 23.72
C MET A 25 -13.45 -5.33 23.34
N ARG A 26 -12.75 -6.18 24.11
CA ARG A 26 -11.38 -6.63 23.78
C ARG A 26 -11.35 -7.46 22.50
N ASP A 27 -12.41 -8.23 22.26
CA ASP A 27 -12.54 -9.15 21.14
C ASP A 27 -13.12 -8.53 19.86
N ILE A 28 -13.27 -7.20 19.81
CA ILE A 28 -13.70 -6.49 18.60
C ILE A 28 -12.75 -6.76 17.43
N GLY A 29 -11.51 -7.19 17.67
CA GLY A 29 -10.59 -7.74 16.68
C GLY A 29 -9.65 -6.69 16.08
N TYR A 30 -9.19 -5.76 16.90
CA TYR A 30 -8.11 -4.84 16.54
C TYR A 30 -6.77 -5.59 16.45
N SER A 31 -5.99 -5.23 15.44
CA SER A 31 -4.56 -5.52 15.38
C SER A 31 -3.78 -4.38 16.05
N LEU A 32 -2.50 -4.60 16.37
CA LEU A 32 -1.67 -3.56 16.98
C LEU A 32 -1.60 -2.29 16.12
N ASP A 33 -1.47 -2.44 14.80
CA ASP A 33 -1.37 -1.34 13.85
C ASP A 33 -2.64 -0.48 13.81
N THR A 34 -3.81 -1.11 13.76
CA THR A 34 -5.10 -0.40 13.80
C THR A 34 -5.38 0.22 15.16
N ALA A 35 -4.97 -0.44 16.26
CA ALA A 35 -5.11 0.09 17.61
C ALA A 35 -4.25 1.34 17.82
N LEU A 36 -2.97 1.30 17.43
CA LEU A 36 -2.08 2.47 17.50
C LEU A 36 -2.62 3.61 16.63
N ALA A 37 -3.10 3.30 15.43
CA ALA A 37 -3.66 4.32 14.55
C ALA A 37 -4.90 5.01 15.14
N ASP A 38 -5.75 4.29 15.87
CA ASP A 38 -6.89 4.89 16.57
C ASP A 38 -6.48 5.82 17.71
N ILE A 39 -5.38 5.53 18.42
CA ILE A 39 -4.85 6.46 19.43
C ILE A 39 -4.27 7.71 18.77
N ILE A 40 -3.52 7.54 17.67
CA ILE A 40 -2.94 8.65 16.89
C ILE A 40 -4.03 9.55 16.29
N ASP A 41 -5.16 8.99 15.83
CA ASP A 41 -6.31 9.77 15.37
C ASP A 41 -6.81 10.73 16.47
N ASN A 42 -6.80 10.31 17.75
CA ASN A 42 -7.16 11.17 18.87
C ASN A 42 -6.14 12.29 19.09
N SER A 43 -4.84 11.99 18.99
CA SER A 43 -3.78 12.99 19.08
C SER A 43 -3.89 14.05 17.96
N ILE A 44 -4.21 13.63 16.74
CA ILE A 44 -4.46 14.55 15.61
C ILE A 44 -5.70 15.41 15.87
N THR A 45 -6.77 14.82 16.44
CA THR A 45 -7.99 15.55 16.83
C THR A 45 -7.70 16.58 17.92
N ALA A 46 -6.80 16.24 18.86
CA ALA A 46 -6.28 17.14 19.88
C ALA A 46 -5.26 18.18 19.34
N ARG A 47 -5.08 18.25 18.01
CA ARG A 47 -4.22 19.19 17.28
C ARG A 47 -2.73 19.04 17.61
N ALA A 48 -2.29 17.84 18.00
CA ALA A 48 -0.88 17.55 18.20
C ALA A 48 -0.07 17.76 16.90
N THR A 49 1.14 18.27 17.05
CA THR A 49 2.14 18.41 15.98
C THR A 49 3.26 17.38 16.11
N ARG A 50 3.42 16.80 17.29
CA ARG A 50 4.38 15.74 17.61
C ARG A 50 3.67 14.63 18.36
N ILE A 51 3.92 13.39 17.91
CA ILE A 51 3.41 12.18 18.52
C ILE A 51 4.58 11.19 18.66
N ASP A 52 4.87 10.76 19.89
CA ASP A 52 5.92 9.80 20.21
C ASP A 52 5.30 8.46 20.61
N ILE A 53 5.68 7.41 19.90
CA ILE A 53 5.40 6.02 20.24
C ILE A 53 6.62 5.50 20.99
N LEU A 54 6.42 5.16 22.25
CA LEU A 54 7.42 4.68 23.19
C LEU A 54 7.16 3.21 23.45
N SER A 55 8.17 2.35 23.37
CA SER A 55 8.02 0.94 23.70
C SER A 55 9.16 0.45 24.56
N ASP A 56 8.84 -0.23 25.66
CA ASP A 56 9.76 -1.09 26.38
C ASP A 56 9.26 -2.53 26.25
N THR A 57 9.93 -3.33 25.41
CA THR A 57 9.59 -4.74 25.19
C THR A 57 10.48 -5.70 25.99
N SER A 58 11.62 -5.19 26.48
CA SER A 58 12.63 -5.96 27.21
C SER A 58 12.42 -5.99 28.72
N GLY A 59 11.70 -5.00 29.26
CA GLY A 59 11.42 -4.87 30.68
C GLY A 59 10.67 -6.07 31.26
N GLU A 60 10.71 -6.18 32.60
CA GLU A 60 9.94 -7.22 33.31
C GLU A 60 8.44 -7.08 33.03
N MET A 61 7.98 -5.83 33.02
CA MET A 61 6.62 -5.44 32.63
C MET A 61 6.69 -4.60 31.35
N PRO A 62 6.56 -5.22 30.17
CA PRO A 62 6.54 -4.49 28.92
C PRO A 62 5.41 -3.48 28.85
N ALA A 63 5.67 -2.37 28.19
CA ALA A 63 4.71 -1.30 28.01
C ALA A 63 4.86 -0.64 26.64
N ILE A 64 3.74 -0.07 26.16
CA ILE A 64 3.71 0.82 24.99
C ILE A 64 3.06 2.12 25.42
N GLY A 65 3.71 3.24 25.15
CA GLY A 65 3.24 4.59 25.40
C GLY A 65 2.99 5.34 24.10
N ILE A 66 1.90 6.09 24.01
CA ILE A 66 1.62 7.03 22.93
C ILE A 66 1.50 8.42 23.58
N LEU A 67 2.50 9.26 23.33
CA LEU A 67 2.62 10.60 23.89
C LEU A 67 2.35 11.63 22.79
N ASP A 68 1.48 12.60 23.04
CA ASP A 68 1.26 13.73 22.15
C ASP A 68 1.37 15.07 22.87
N ASN A 69 1.66 16.11 22.09
CA ASN A 69 1.71 17.51 22.53
C ASN A 69 0.41 18.28 22.19
N GLY A 70 -0.73 17.60 22.16
CA GLY A 70 -2.03 18.22 21.89
C GLY A 70 -2.52 19.07 23.06
N SER A 71 -3.80 19.45 23.00
CA SER A 71 -4.41 20.36 24.00
C SER A 71 -4.55 19.81 25.42
N GLY A 72 -4.35 18.49 25.61
CA GLY A 72 -4.67 17.80 26.85
C GLY A 72 -6.16 17.85 27.21
N MET A 73 -6.49 17.40 28.42
CA MET A 73 -7.84 17.34 28.98
C MET A 73 -7.87 17.82 30.43
N THR A 74 -9.02 18.32 30.86
CA THR A 74 -9.35 18.47 32.28
C THR A 74 -9.75 17.11 32.87
N GLU A 75 -9.77 16.98 34.21
CA GLU A 75 -10.19 15.72 34.87
C GLU A 75 -11.59 15.28 34.44
N ALA A 76 -12.57 16.21 34.40
CA ALA A 76 -13.93 15.88 33.95
C ALA A 76 -13.97 15.38 32.50
N GLN A 77 -13.16 15.99 31.62
CA GLN A 77 -13.02 15.53 30.23
C GLN A 77 -12.33 14.16 30.15
N LEU A 78 -11.34 13.89 31.00
CA LEU A 78 -10.64 12.61 31.09
C LEU A 78 -11.60 11.50 31.53
N VAL A 79 -12.37 11.73 32.60
CA VAL A 79 -13.37 10.76 33.10
C VAL A 79 -14.40 10.45 32.01
N GLU A 80 -14.87 11.46 31.28
CA GLU A 80 -15.83 11.26 30.19
C GLU A 80 -15.18 10.57 28.97
N ALA A 81 -13.91 10.85 28.67
CA ALA A 81 -13.14 10.17 27.64
C ALA A 81 -12.95 8.68 27.97
N MET A 82 -12.80 8.35 29.26
CA MET A 82 -12.64 6.98 29.76
C MET A 82 -13.95 6.18 29.81
N ARG A 83 -15.10 6.86 29.88
CA ARG A 83 -16.44 6.23 29.89
C ARG A 83 -16.76 5.56 28.54
N PRO A 84 -17.08 4.25 28.50
CA PRO A 84 -17.54 3.60 27.27
C PRO A 84 -18.87 4.17 26.79
N GLY A 85 -19.00 4.41 25.48
CA GLY A 85 -20.25 4.92 24.90
C GLY A 85 -20.58 6.38 25.25
N SER A 86 -19.60 7.19 25.66
CA SER A 86 -19.79 8.59 26.10
C SER A 86 -20.29 9.57 25.03
N ARG A 87 -20.21 9.21 23.73
CA ARG A 87 -20.66 10.08 22.64
C ARG A 87 -21.66 9.36 21.76
N ASN A 88 -22.79 10.02 21.50
CA ASN A 88 -23.79 9.51 20.58
C ASN A 88 -23.25 9.59 19.14
N PRO A 89 -23.29 8.51 18.34
CA PRO A 89 -22.91 8.53 16.94
C PRO A 89 -23.79 9.45 16.05
N LEU A 90 -24.90 9.97 16.58
CA LEU A 90 -25.86 10.84 15.91
C LEU A 90 -25.62 12.34 16.13
N ASP A 91 -24.70 12.73 17.04
CA ASP A 91 -24.42 14.15 17.29
C ASP A 91 -23.59 14.76 16.14
N ASP A 92 -23.86 16.03 15.81
CA ASP A 92 -23.09 16.80 14.82
C ASP A 92 -21.62 16.95 15.27
N ARG A 93 -20.68 16.79 14.33
CA ARG A 93 -19.23 16.79 14.61
C ARG A 93 -18.49 17.82 13.79
N ASP A 94 -17.35 18.25 14.33
CA ASP A 94 -16.37 19.03 13.58
C ASP A 94 -15.92 18.28 12.33
N GLU A 95 -15.74 19.02 11.23
CA GLU A 95 -15.30 18.48 9.94
C GLU A 95 -13.94 17.78 10.00
N HIS A 96 -13.19 17.93 11.09
CA HIS A 96 -11.84 17.38 11.27
C HIS A 96 -11.78 16.21 12.27
N ASP A 97 -12.91 15.80 12.84
CA ASP A 97 -12.97 14.63 13.73
C ASP A 97 -12.78 13.33 12.92
N LEU A 98 -11.81 12.52 13.33
CA LEU A 98 -11.47 11.22 12.74
C LEU A 98 -12.20 10.06 13.43
N GLY A 99 -12.75 10.29 14.63
CA GLY A 99 -13.51 9.31 15.40
C GLY A 99 -15.02 9.39 15.13
N ARG A 100 -15.74 8.28 15.28
CA ARG A 100 -17.23 8.21 15.17
C ARG A 100 -17.93 7.61 16.38
N PHE A 101 -17.39 6.58 17.01
CA PHE A 101 -18.17 5.75 17.93
C PHE A 101 -17.95 6.09 19.42
N GLY A 102 -17.01 6.99 19.76
CA GLY A 102 -16.65 7.27 21.16
C GLY A 102 -15.99 6.08 21.88
N LEU A 103 -15.75 4.98 21.17
CA LEU A 103 -15.16 3.75 21.71
C LEU A 103 -13.67 3.58 21.40
N GLY A 104 -13.16 4.28 20.37
CA GLY A 104 -11.83 4.06 19.78
C GLY A 104 -10.71 3.91 20.81
N LEU A 105 -10.53 4.88 21.71
CA LEU A 105 -9.52 4.80 22.79
C LEU A 105 -9.62 3.50 23.60
N LYS A 106 -10.83 3.12 24.03
CA LYS A 106 -11.04 1.99 24.94
C LYS A 106 -10.96 0.66 24.21
N SER A 107 -11.69 0.51 23.11
CA SER A 107 -11.65 -0.72 22.32
C SER A 107 -10.27 -1.00 21.72
N ALA A 108 -9.57 0.03 21.24
CA ALA A 108 -8.19 -0.12 20.78
C ALA A 108 -7.27 -0.53 21.94
N SER A 109 -7.31 0.17 23.07
CA SER A 109 -6.42 -0.14 24.20
C SER A 109 -6.70 -1.50 24.83
N PHE A 110 -7.96 -1.81 25.18
CA PHE A 110 -8.32 -3.07 25.84
C PHE A 110 -8.01 -4.29 24.98
N SER A 111 -8.04 -4.14 23.65
CA SER A 111 -7.63 -5.21 22.73
C SER A 111 -6.13 -5.53 22.76
N GLN A 112 -5.30 -4.63 23.30
CA GLN A 112 -3.84 -4.79 23.38
C GLN A 112 -3.33 -4.99 24.82
N CYS A 113 -4.08 -4.54 25.84
CA CYS A 113 -3.62 -4.50 27.22
C CYS A 113 -4.72 -4.82 28.26
N ARG A 114 -4.31 -5.22 29.46
CA ARG A 114 -5.21 -5.34 30.64
C ARG A 114 -5.20 -4.10 31.54
N ARG A 115 -4.19 -3.24 31.40
CA ARG A 115 -4.09 -1.99 32.13
C ARG A 115 -3.88 -0.83 31.17
N LEU A 116 -4.88 0.05 31.10
CA LEU A 116 -4.85 1.30 30.32
C LEU A 116 -4.71 2.48 31.28
N THR A 117 -3.62 3.21 31.15
CA THR A 117 -3.39 4.46 31.88
C THR A 117 -3.47 5.63 30.90
N VAL A 118 -4.19 6.69 31.27
CA VAL A 118 -4.21 7.95 30.52
C VAL A 118 -3.78 9.05 31.47
N LEU A 119 -2.61 9.62 31.21
CA LEU A 119 -2.08 10.79 31.87
C LEU A 119 -2.22 11.98 30.93
N THR A 120 -2.80 13.08 31.37
CA THR A 120 -2.98 14.27 30.54
C THR A 120 -2.66 15.52 31.33
N ARG A 121 -2.13 16.53 30.63
CA ARG A 121 -1.81 17.83 31.21
C ARG A 121 -2.43 18.94 30.40
N ARG A 122 -3.09 19.87 31.08
CA ARG A 122 -3.67 21.08 30.51
C ARG A 122 -3.53 22.22 31.48
N ASP A 123 -3.07 23.37 30.99
CA ASP A 123 -2.92 24.60 31.78
C ASP A 123 -2.14 24.38 33.10
N GLY A 124 -1.10 23.52 33.05
CA GLY A 124 -0.25 23.17 34.20
C GLY A 124 -0.84 22.13 35.16
N GLN A 125 -2.09 21.72 34.99
CA GLN A 125 -2.74 20.70 35.83
C GLN A 125 -2.63 19.32 35.18
N SER A 126 -2.16 18.34 35.95
CA SER A 126 -2.08 16.94 35.51
C SER A 126 -3.24 16.16 36.10
N CYS A 127 -3.83 15.25 35.34
CA CYS A 127 -4.75 14.26 35.86
C CYS A 127 -4.44 12.89 35.23
N CYS A 128 -4.61 11.84 36.02
CA CYS A 128 -4.32 10.47 35.60
C CYS A 128 -5.53 9.59 35.87
N ALA A 129 -5.92 8.77 34.90
CA ALA A 129 -6.98 7.79 35.05
C ALA A 129 -6.51 6.42 34.58
N ILE A 130 -6.89 5.37 35.31
CA ILE A 130 -6.49 3.99 35.02
C ILE A 130 -7.72 3.10 34.93
N TRP A 131 -7.82 2.37 33.81
CA TRP A 131 -8.64 1.18 33.66
C TRP A 131 -7.78 -0.05 33.95
N ASP A 132 -8.10 -0.76 35.03
CA ASP A 132 -7.53 -2.07 35.36
C ASP A 132 -8.62 -3.14 35.13
N LEU A 133 -8.43 -3.97 34.10
CA LEU A 133 -9.45 -4.92 33.68
C LEU A 133 -9.56 -6.12 34.63
N ASP A 134 -8.51 -6.43 35.40
CA ASP A 134 -8.56 -7.45 36.45
C ASP A 134 -9.37 -6.96 37.66
N GLU A 135 -9.22 -5.68 38.02
CA GLU A 135 -10.07 -5.07 39.03
C GLU A 135 -11.54 -5.07 38.63
N VAL A 136 -11.86 -4.66 37.40
CA VAL A 136 -13.23 -4.69 36.87
C VAL A 136 -13.78 -6.11 36.82
N ALA A 137 -12.97 -7.10 36.44
CA ALA A 137 -13.41 -8.50 36.44
C ALA A 137 -13.79 -8.98 37.86
N ARG A 138 -13.07 -8.51 38.88
CA ARG A 138 -13.31 -8.83 40.29
C ARG A 138 -14.51 -8.09 40.88
N THR A 139 -14.68 -6.80 40.61
CA THR A 139 -15.75 -5.96 41.21
C THR A 139 -17.03 -5.99 40.40
N ASN A 140 -16.94 -6.21 39.09
CA ASN A 140 -18.01 -6.04 38.10
C ASN A 140 -18.60 -4.62 38.08
N GLU A 141 -17.78 -3.62 38.44
CA GLU A 141 -18.17 -2.22 38.50
C GLU A 141 -17.61 -1.41 37.31
N TRP A 142 -18.37 -0.41 36.86
CA TRP A 142 -17.93 0.55 35.85
C TRP A 142 -17.11 1.68 36.50
N SER A 143 -15.96 1.33 37.08
CA SER A 143 -15.10 2.26 37.84
C SER A 143 -13.70 2.36 37.25
N ILE A 144 -13.16 3.58 37.24
CA ILE A 144 -11.74 3.87 36.99
C ILE A 144 -11.11 4.40 38.26
N SER A 145 -9.81 4.20 38.43
CA SER A 145 -9.05 4.90 39.47
C SER A 145 -8.51 6.21 38.91
N VAL A 146 -8.62 7.29 39.69
CA VAL A 146 -8.10 8.62 39.36
C VAL A 146 -6.99 8.94 40.35
N HIS A 147 -5.85 9.42 39.83
CA HIS A 147 -4.65 9.69 40.61
C HIS A 147 -4.15 11.11 40.32
N ASP A 148 -3.77 11.82 41.38
CA ASP A 148 -3.17 13.16 41.28
C ASP A 148 -1.65 13.09 41.03
N ASP A 149 -0.99 12.03 41.52
CA ASP A 149 0.45 11.82 41.33
C ASP A 149 0.73 10.89 40.12
N PRO A 150 1.34 11.40 39.04
CA PRO A 150 1.68 10.61 37.87
C PRO A 150 3.03 9.88 37.98
N SER A 151 3.77 10.00 39.09
CA SER A 151 5.17 9.53 39.20
C SER A 151 5.37 8.04 38.90
N ALA A 152 4.36 7.20 39.16
CA ALA A 152 4.40 5.77 38.88
C ALA A 152 4.07 5.41 37.41
N VAL A 153 3.61 6.36 36.61
CA VAL A 153 3.26 6.13 35.20
C VAL A 153 4.53 6.12 34.35
N PRO A 154 4.78 5.06 33.56
CA PRO A 154 5.92 5.01 32.66
C PRO A 154 5.96 6.21 31.72
N TRP A 155 7.14 6.84 31.57
CA TRP A 155 7.37 8.01 30.72
C TRP A 155 6.61 9.28 31.12
N SER A 156 6.05 9.34 32.32
CA SER A 156 5.36 10.55 32.83
C SER A 156 6.25 11.80 32.79
N GLU A 157 7.56 11.62 32.98
CA GLU A 157 8.57 12.69 32.93
C GLU A 157 8.72 13.33 31.55
N ARG A 158 8.28 12.63 30.48
CA ARG A 158 8.35 13.13 29.10
C ARG A 158 7.16 14.00 28.72
N LEU A 159 6.09 13.99 29.50
CA LEU A 159 4.92 14.81 29.22
C LEU A 159 5.25 16.29 29.45
N GLY A 160 5.10 17.11 28.41
CA GLY A 160 5.33 18.55 28.45
C GLY A 160 4.26 19.33 29.22
N GLU A 161 4.20 20.64 29.03
CA GLU A 161 3.22 21.52 29.71
C GLU A 161 1.76 21.22 29.32
N THR A 162 1.56 20.76 28.08
CA THR A 162 0.27 20.31 27.56
C THR A 162 0.46 19.03 26.77
N GLY A 163 -0.54 18.15 26.79
CA GLY A 163 -0.51 16.91 26.03
C GLY A 163 -1.22 15.76 26.72
N THR A 164 -1.12 14.59 26.09
CA THR A 164 -1.67 13.34 26.63
C THR A 164 -0.69 12.20 26.41
N LEU A 165 -0.55 11.35 27.41
CA LEU A 165 0.19 10.10 27.39
C LEU A 165 -0.78 8.95 27.67
N VAL A 166 -0.95 8.09 26.67
CA VAL A 166 -1.70 6.82 26.79
C VAL A 166 -0.70 5.70 26.96
N VAL A 167 -0.80 4.94 28.06
CA VAL A 167 0.10 3.82 28.37
C VAL A 167 -0.68 2.52 28.42
N TRP A 168 -0.17 1.54 27.69
CA TRP A 168 -0.63 0.16 27.68
C TRP A 168 0.35 -0.71 28.47
N GLN A 169 -0.14 -1.34 29.52
CA GLN A 169 0.63 -2.26 30.37
C GLN A 169 -0.11 -3.60 30.48
N GLU A 170 0.60 -4.66 30.86
CA GLU A 170 0.05 -6.03 30.87
C GLU A 170 -0.43 -6.43 29.47
N LEU A 171 0.53 -6.41 28.54
CA LEU A 171 0.37 -6.66 27.11
C LEU A 171 0.19 -8.16 26.81
N ASP A 172 -0.82 -8.77 27.43
CA ASP A 172 -1.11 -10.20 27.41
C ASP A 172 -1.27 -10.76 25.98
N ARG A 173 -1.97 -10.02 25.10
CA ARG A 173 -2.22 -10.43 23.70
C ARG A 173 -1.03 -10.19 22.79
N LEU A 174 -0.29 -9.08 22.97
CA LEU A 174 0.94 -8.81 22.20
C LEU A 174 2.09 -9.77 22.55
N SER A 175 2.07 -10.38 23.73
CA SER A 175 3.15 -11.28 24.16
C SER A 175 3.11 -12.63 23.43
N GLY A 176 2.08 -12.91 22.64
CA GLY A 176 1.96 -14.14 21.84
C GLY A 176 1.90 -15.43 22.69
N GLY A 177 1.49 -15.33 23.96
CA GLY A 177 1.52 -16.43 24.93
C GLY A 177 2.92 -16.79 25.45
N ILE A 178 3.95 -15.99 25.13
CA ILE A 178 5.33 -16.22 25.56
C ILE A 178 5.55 -15.55 26.92
N THR A 179 5.52 -16.33 28.01
CA THR A 179 5.63 -15.82 29.38
C THR A 179 7.01 -16.07 30.01
N HIS A 180 7.67 -17.17 29.66
CA HIS A 180 8.89 -17.64 30.35
C HIS A 180 10.20 -17.32 29.63
N ASP A 181 10.14 -16.75 28.42
CA ASP A 181 11.31 -16.36 27.63
C ASP A 181 11.23 -14.86 27.28
N ARG A 182 11.97 -14.04 28.03
CA ARG A 182 11.96 -12.58 27.85
C ARG A 182 12.49 -12.17 26.48
N GLY A 183 13.51 -12.87 25.97
CA GLY A 183 14.12 -12.55 24.68
C GLY A 183 13.16 -12.82 23.53
N ARG A 184 12.58 -14.03 23.47
CA ARG A 184 11.60 -14.37 22.43
C ARG A 184 10.33 -13.52 22.48
N ARG A 185 9.86 -13.19 23.69
CA ARG A 185 8.71 -12.29 23.88
C ARG A 185 9.03 -10.90 23.32
N ALA A 186 10.20 -10.34 23.66
CA ALA A 186 10.63 -9.04 23.15
C ALA A 186 10.75 -9.05 21.61
N ASP A 187 11.35 -10.09 21.02
CA ASP A 187 11.46 -10.25 19.56
C ASP A 187 10.09 -10.33 18.87
N HIS A 188 9.14 -11.05 19.47
CA HIS A 188 7.78 -11.13 18.97
C HIS A 188 7.09 -9.75 18.97
N MET A 189 7.17 -9.02 20.10
CA MET A 189 6.60 -7.68 20.22
C MET A 189 7.27 -6.69 19.26
N ASN A 190 8.60 -6.73 19.14
CA ASN A 190 9.35 -5.86 18.23
C ASN A 190 8.95 -6.09 16.76
N ARG A 191 8.71 -7.35 16.34
CA ARG A 191 8.18 -7.64 15.00
C ARG A 191 6.79 -7.03 14.78
N ALA A 192 5.90 -7.13 15.77
CA ALA A 192 4.58 -6.52 15.69
C ALA A 192 4.66 -4.98 15.60
N ILE A 193 5.55 -4.36 16.38
CA ILE A 193 5.80 -2.92 16.36
C ILE A 193 6.35 -2.48 14.99
N SER A 194 7.30 -3.21 14.40
CA SER A 194 7.84 -2.91 13.06
C SER A 194 6.77 -3.00 11.96
N GLN A 195 5.83 -3.95 12.07
CA GLN A 195 4.68 -4.04 11.15
C GLN A 195 3.75 -2.83 11.32
N ALA A 196 3.47 -2.44 12.56
CA ALA A 196 2.69 -1.26 12.86
C ALA A 196 3.35 0.02 12.35
N GLU A 197 4.66 0.18 12.49
CA GLU A 197 5.40 1.34 11.97
C GLU A 197 5.10 1.59 10.49
N ARG A 198 5.25 0.56 9.65
CA ARG A 198 4.97 0.68 8.22
C ARG A 198 3.52 1.09 7.96
N HIS A 199 2.57 0.48 8.68
CA HIS A 199 1.16 0.82 8.57
C HIS A 199 0.93 2.30 8.90
N LEU A 200 1.49 2.82 10.00
CA LEU A 200 1.35 4.21 10.40
C LEU A 200 1.94 5.18 9.37
N ARG A 201 3.13 4.87 8.84
CA ARG A 201 3.79 5.65 7.78
C ARG A 201 2.94 5.78 6.52
N LEU A 202 2.23 4.71 6.15
CA LEU A 202 1.33 4.68 5.00
C LEU A 202 -0.01 5.35 5.32
N VAL A 203 -0.57 5.11 6.49
CA VAL A 203 -1.92 5.56 6.83
C VAL A 203 -2.00 7.06 7.09
N PHE A 204 -0.97 7.60 7.75
CA PHE A 204 -0.87 9.00 8.12
C PHE A 204 -0.02 9.82 7.15
N HIS A 205 0.40 9.25 6.01
CA HIS A 205 1.33 9.86 5.07
C HIS A 205 0.93 11.30 4.69
N ARG A 206 -0.37 11.54 4.48
CA ARG A 206 -0.90 12.86 4.10
C ARG A 206 -0.88 13.88 5.23
N PHE A 207 -0.96 13.44 6.48
CA PHE A 207 -0.80 14.32 7.64
C PHE A 207 0.67 14.71 7.85
N MET A 208 1.59 13.81 7.48
CA MET A 208 3.03 13.96 7.63
C MET A 208 3.68 14.75 6.49
N ASP A 209 3.07 14.78 5.30
CA ASP A 209 3.66 15.42 4.10
C ASP A 209 2.82 16.55 3.49
N GLU A 210 1.48 16.52 3.52
CA GLU A 210 0.65 17.44 2.72
C GLU A 210 0.14 18.68 3.47
N ARG A 211 0.31 18.73 4.80
CA ARG A 211 -0.21 19.84 5.60
C ARG A 211 0.75 21.04 5.54
N ALA A 212 0.18 22.25 5.67
CA ALA A 212 0.97 23.45 5.89
C ALA A 212 1.84 23.35 7.16
N LYS A 213 1.33 22.66 8.18
CA LYS A 213 2.08 22.23 9.38
C LYS A 213 1.95 20.71 9.50
N PRO A 214 2.89 19.94 8.93
CA PRO A 214 2.85 18.50 9.02
C PRO A 214 3.05 18.01 10.45
N ILE A 215 2.44 16.87 10.76
CA ILE A 215 2.66 16.19 12.04
C ILE A 215 3.94 15.34 11.95
N SER A 216 4.66 15.22 13.05
CA SER A 216 5.79 14.29 13.17
C SER A 216 5.40 13.12 14.07
N ILE A 217 5.60 11.90 13.57
CA ILE A 217 5.40 10.66 14.32
C ILE A 217 6.77 10.05 14.58
N TRP A 218 7.06 9.74 15.84
CA TRP A 218 8.34 9.20 16.28
C TRP A 218 8.14 7.81 16.88
N LEU A 219 9.05 6.89 16.62
CA LEU A 219 9.08 5.57 17.26
C LEU A 219 10.42 5.40 17.97
N ASN A 220 10.39 5.32 19.30
CA ASN A 220 11.58 5.21 20.16
C ASN A 220 12.67 6.25 19.80
N GLY A 221 12.27 7.49 19.51
CA GLY A 221 13.19 8.58 19.16
C GLY A 221 13.60 8.64 17.69
N ARG A 222 13.15 7.73 16.82
CA ARG A 222 13.34 7.83 15.36
C ARG A 222 12.12 8.45 14.69
N CYS A 223 12.32 9.55 13.95
CA CYS A 223 11.26 10.17 13.17
C CYS A 223 10.87 9.29 11.97
N LEU A 224 9.60 8.95 11.87
CA LEU A 224 9.08 8.13 10.79
C LEU A 224 8.92 8.96 9.51
N GLN A 225 9.22 8.36 8.36
CA GLN A 225 9.04 9.00 7.04
C GLN A 225 7.73 8.56 6.41
N ALA A 226 6.96 9.48 5.83
CA ALA A 226 5.72 9.15 5.14
C ALA A 226 5.97 8.17 3.97
N ILE A 227 5.05 7.23 3.75
CA ILE A 227 5.02 6.41 2.53
C ILE A 227 3.87 6.93 1.66
N ASP A 228 4.20 7.70 0.62
CA ASP A 228 3.21 8.17 -0.37
C ASP A 228 2.93 7.06 -1.39
N PRO A 229 1.76 6.38 -1.35
CA PRO A 229 1.48 5.23 -2.22
C PRO A 229 1.32 5.61 -3.70
N PHE A 230 1.39 6.91 -4.03
CA PHE A 230 1.25 7.45 -5.38
C PHE A 230 2.58 7.89 -5.99
N ALA A 231 3.68 7.85 -5.22
CA ALA A 231 5.01 8.28 -5.64
C ALA A 231 5.04 9.70 -6.26
N ARG A 232 4.25 10.65 -5.74
CA ARG A 232 4.07 11.99 -6.35
C ARG A 232 5.34 12.83 -6.37
N LYS A 233 6.28 12.55 -5.47
CA LYS A 233 7.59 13.21 -5.44
C LYS A 233 8.55 12.69 -6.53
N HIS A 234 8.24 11.57 -7.18
CA HIS A 234 9.09 10.96 -8.19
C HIS A 234 8.81 11.55 -9.59
N PRO A 235 9.80 12.00 -10.38
CA PRO A 235 9.56 12.72 -11.63
C PRO A 235 8.86 11.88 -12.72
N ALA A 236 9.06 10.56 -12.70
CA ALA A 236 8.45 9.64 -13.68
C ALA A 236 7.03 9.15 -13.30
N HIS A 237 6.42 9.66 -12.22
CA HIS A 237 5.02 9.36 -11.92
C HIS A 237 4.11 10.05 -12.95
N GLN A 238 2.91 9.52 -13.14
CA GLN A 238 1.90 10.16 -13.99
C GLN A 238 0.60 10.28 -13.19
N GLU A 239 -0.05 11.43 -13.27
CA GLU A 239 -1.34 11.67 -12.65
C GLU A 239 -2.37 12.17 -13.67
N ASP A 240 -3.59 11.67 -13.55
CA ASP A 240 -4.73 12.18 -14.30
C ASP A 240 -5.33 13.41 -13.58
N PRO A 241 -6.08 14.27 -14.29
CA PRO A 241 -6.87 15.33 -13.67
C PRO A 241 -7.84 14.77 -12.61
N GLU A 242 -8.06 15.54 -11.55
CA GLU A 242 -9.01 15.17 -10.51
C GLU A 242 -10.44 15.12 -11.06
N ASP A 243 -11.13 14.03 -10.76
CA ASP A 243 -12.54 13.80 -11.06
C ASP A 243 -13.39 13.97 -9.78
N ARG A 244 -14.53 14.65 -9.87
CA ARG A 244 -15.38 14.99 -8.72
C ARG A 244 -16.82 14.53 -8.93
N LEU A 245 -17.38 13.89 -7.92
CA LEU A 245 -18.77 13.46 -7.86
C LEU A 245 -19.48 14.20 -6.74
N GLN A 246 -20.41 15.08 -7.11
CA GLN A 246 -21.29 15.76 -6.15
C GLN A 246 -22.40 14.80 -5.70
N LEU A 247 -22.53 14.62 -4.38
CA LEU A 247 -23.59 13.87 -3.73
C LEU A 247 -24.27 14.75 -2.66
N ILE A 248 -25.41 14.30 -2.14
CA ILE A 248 -26.16 15.01 -1.09
C ILE A 248 -25.28 15.25 0.14
N GLY A 249 -24.44 14.29 0.49
CA GLY A 249 -23.54 14.37 1.66
C GLY A 249 -22.21 15.08 1.40
N GLY A 250 -21.96 15.63 0.21
CA GLY A 250 -20.70 16.32 -0.12
C GLY A 250 -20.06 15.86 -1.43
N ILE A 251 -18.80 16.24 -1.64
CA ILE A 251 -18.05 15.92 -2.86
C ILE A 251 -17.11 14.75 -2.58
N VAL A 252 -17.22 13.70 -3.38
CA VAL A 252 -16.23 12.62 -3.45
C VAL A 252 -15.28 12.93 -4.60
N SER A 253 -13.97 12.94 -4.35
CA SER A 253 -12.98 13.16 -5.42
C SER A 253 -12.17 11.89 -5.72
N PHE A 254 -11.78 11.75 -6.97
CA PHE A 254 -11.04 10.62 -7.50
C PHE A 254 -9.85 11.15 -8.29
N GLN A 255 -8.68 10.54 -8.12
CA GLN A 255 -7.51 10.87 -8.93
C GLN A 255 -6.71 9.61 -9.22
N CYS A 256 -6.37 9.41 -10.49
CA CYS A 256 -5.63 8.22 -10.91
C CYS A 256 -4.15 8.55 -11.03
N PHE A 257 -3.32 7.61 -10.60
CA PHE A 257 -1.86 7.68 -10.61
C PHE A 257 -1.30 6.41 -11.23
N THR A 258 -0.34 6.58 -12.13
CA THR A 258 0.51 5.49 -12.63
C THR A 258 1.87 5.62 -11.97
N LEU A 259 2.24 4.62 -11.18
CA LEU A 259 3.56 4.58 -10.55
C LEU A 259 4.68 4.53 -11.60
N PRO A 260 5.87 5.07 -11.28
CA PRO A 260 7.06 4.84 -12.08
C PRO A 260 7.30 3.33 -12.28
N HIS A 261 7.85 2.95 -13.42
CA HIS A 261 8.26 1.56 -13.65
C HIS A 261 9.52 1.24 -12.80
N HIS A 262 9.67 0.01 -12.29
CA HIS A 262 10.79 -0.38 -11.41
C HIS A 262 12.18 0.05 -11.90
N LYS A 263 12.45 0.00 -13.22
CA LYS A 263 13.70 0.47 -13.84
C LYS A 263 14.02 1.95 -13.62
N ALA A 264 13.03 2.77 -13.28
CA ALA A 264 13.19 4.20 -12.99
C ALA A 264 13.37 4.48 -11.49
N MET A 265 13.34 3.45 -10.64
CA MET A 265 13.41 3.56 -9.18
C MET A 265 14.55 2.71 -8.63
N SER A 266 15.06 3.05 -7.45
CA SER A 266 15.92 2.11 -6.72
C SER A 266 15.12 0.90 -6.24
N LYS A 267 15.80 -0.23 -6.01
CA LYS A 267 15.17 -1.44 -5.45
C LYS A 267 14.52 -1.15 -4.10
N GLN A 268 15.19 -0.37 -3.25
CA GLN A 268 14.68 -0.02 -1.93
C GLN A 268 13.38 0.79 -2.00
N GLU A 269 13.31 1.83 -2.84
CA GLU A 269 12.08 2.63 -3.00
C GLU A 269 10.95 1.82 -3.63
N TRP A 270 11.29 0.95 -4.59
CA TRP A 270 10.32 0.06 -5.22
C TRP A 270 9.72 -0.92 -4.21
N ASP A 271 10.55 -1.61 -3.43
CA ASP A 271 10.11 -2.56 -2.41
C ASP A 271 9.33 -1.85 -1.30
N GLU A 272 9.75 -0.63 -0.92
CA GLU A 272 9.05 0.18 0.07
C GLU A 272 7.65 0.62 -0.38
N LEU A 273 7.46 1.00 -1.65
CA LEU A 273 6.14 1.30 -2.20
C LEU A 273 5.26 0.06 -2.34
N GLY A 274 5.83 -1.06 -2.77
CA GLY A 274 5.10 -2.32 -2.97
C GLY A 274 4.64 -2.93 -1.66
N GLY A 275 5.47 -2.84 -0.62
CA GLY A 275 5.23 -3.44 0.69
C GLY A 275 5.41 -4.95 0.73
N PRO A 276 5.10 -5.57 1.88
CA PRO A 276 5.38 -6.99 2.11
C PRO A 276 4.64 -7.93 1.13
N GLU A 277 3.49 -7.49 0.61
CA GLU A 277 2.70 -8.25 -0.36
C GLU A 277 3.01 -7.89 -1.83
N GLY A 278 3.92 -6.95 -2.06
CA GLY A 278 4.35 -6.50 -3.38
C GLY A 278 3.33 -5.63 -4.13
N HIS A 279 3.74 -5.18 -5.32
CA HIS A 279 2.96 -4.23 -6.14
C HIS A 279 1.69 -4.83 -6.73
N LEU A 280 1.63 -6.15 -6.93
CA LEU A 280 0.45 -6.82 -7.45
C LEU A 280 -0.71 -6.74 -6.44
N ARG A 281 -0.42 -6.75 -5.13
CA ARG A 281 -1.45 -6.65 -4.08
C ARG A 281 -1.79 -5.22 -3.70
N SER A 282 -0.83 -4.29 -3.78
CA SER A 282 -1.07 -2.88 -3.46
C SER A 282 -1.74 -2.06 -4.57
N GLN A 283 -2.13 -2.65 -5.70
CA GLN A 283 -2.82 -1.93 -6.78
C GLN A 283 -4.30 -1.59 -6.47
N GLY A 284 -4.83 -0.59 -7.17
CA GLY A 284 -6.26 -0.25 -7.15
C GLY A 284 -6.58 0.98 -6.31
N PHE A 285 -7.70 0.94 -5.59
CA PHE A 285 -8.25 2.09 -4.87
C PHE A 285 -7.60 2.29 -3.50
N TYR A 286 -7.32 3.54 -3.20
CA TYR A 286 -6.83 4.06 -1.93
C TYR A 286 -7.85 5.06 -1.39
N ILE A 287 -8.64 4.62 -0.42
CA ILE A 287 -9.79 5.38 0.07
C ILE A 287 -9.41 6.17 1.31
N TYR A 288 -9.62 7.48 1.26
CA TYR A 288 -9.35 8.42 2.34
C TYR A 288 -10.64 8.97 2.91
N ARG A 289 -10.64 9.15 4.23
CA ARG A 289 -11.62 9.93 4.97
C ARG A 289 -10.87 11.01 5.74
N GLY A 290 -11.13 12.29 5.48
CA GLY A 290 -10.46 13.37 6.22
C GLY A 290 -8.92 13.33 6.17
N ARG A 291 -8.35 12.88 5.04
CA ARG A 291 -6.90 12.59 4.82
C ARG A 291 -6.36 11.31 5.50
N ARG A 292 -7.14 10.63 6.34
CA ARG A 292 -6.81 9.33 6.90
C ARG A 292 -7.10 8.22 5.89
N LEU A 293 -6.08 7.44 5.53
CA LEU A 293 -6.26 6.29 4.63
C LEU A 293 -7.05 5.19 5.34
N ILE A 294 -8.17 4.75 4.79
CA ILE A 294 -9.06 3.71 5.33
C ILE A 294 -8.80 2.37 4.63
N ILE A 295 -8.68 2.40 3.30
CA ILE A 295 -8.42 1.22 2.47
C ILE A 295 -7.18 1.48 1.64
N ALA A 296 -6.17 0.62 1.75
CA ALA A 296 -4.92 0.70 1.00
C ALA A 296 -4.87 -0.40 -0.07
N GLY A 297 -5.02 -0.03 -1.34
CA GLY A 297 -4.80 -0.95 -2.47
C GLY A 297 -5.82 -2.09 -2.57
N SER A 298 -7.04 -1.79 -3.04
CA SER A 298 -8.03 -2.82 -3.37
C SER A 298 -8.86 -2.45 -4.57
N TRP A 299 -9.24 -3.43 -5.40
CA TRP A 299 -10.19 -3.21 -6.49
C TRP A 299 -11.65 -3.31 -6.04
N LEU A 300 -11.93 -3.72 -4.79
CA LEU A 300 -13.29 -3.82 -4.23
C LEU A 300 -14.26 -4.62 -5.12
N GLY A 301 -13.74 -5.65 -5.79
CA GLY A 301 -14.49 -6.48 -6.73
C GLY A 301 -14.83 -5.82 -8.07
N LEU A 302 -14.30 -4.62 -8.37
CA LEU A 302 -14.53 -3.91 -9.64
C LEU A 302 -13.56 -4.31 -10.75
N ALA A 303 -12.38 -4.83 -10.39
CA ALA A 303 -11.36 -5.28 -11.32
C ALA A 303 -10.61 -6.49 -10.77
N ARG A 304 -9.97 -7.27 -11.65
CA ARG A 304 -9.03 -8.32 -11.26
C ARG A 304 -7.64 -7.72 -11.06
N GLN A 305 -6.91 -8.25 -10.09
CA GLN A 305 -5.48 -7.96 -9.94
C GLN A 305 -4.72 -8.63 -11.08
N THR A 306 -3.99 -7.84 -11.87
CA THR A 306 -3.15 -8.34 -12.97
C THR A 306 -1.82 -7.61 -12.99
N GLU A 307 -0.81 -8.21 -13.62
CA GLU A 307 0.50 -7.56 -13.84
C GLU A 307 0.36 -6.27 -14.67
N LEU A 308 -0.57 -6.23 -15.62
CA LEU A 308 -0.80 -5.06 -16.48
C LEU A 308 -1.38 -3.84 -15.74
N THR A 309 -1.99 -4.06 -14.58
CA THR A 309 -2.59 -3.02 -13.74
C THR A 309 -1.76 -2.77 -12.46
N LYS A 310 -0.59 -3.40 -12.36
CA LYS A 310 0.29 -3.37 -11.18
C LYS A 310 0.72 -1.96 -10.77
N LEU A 311 0.85 -1.05 -11.74
CA LEU A 311 1.25 0.35 -11.50
C LEU A 311 0.06 1.27 -11.18
N CYS A 312 -1.18 0.79 -11.26
CA CYS A 312 -2.37 1.62 -11.06
C CYS A 312 -2.60 1.90 -9.57
N ARG A 313 -2.75 3.18 -9.23
CA ARG A 313 -3.16 3.65 -7.91
C ARG A 313 -4.25 4.70 -8.09
N ILE A 314 -5.39 4.55 -7.42
CA ILE A 314 -6.52 5.47 -7.55
C ILE A 314 -6.87 6.03 -6.18
N ARG A 315 -6.61 7.32 -5.97
CA ARG A 315 -7.02 8.02 -4.76
C ARG A 315 -8.52 8.27 -4.79
N VAL A 316 -9.20 8.02 -3.68
CA VAL A 316 -10.61 8.36 -3.47
C VAL A 316 -10.73 9.13 -2.16
N ASP A 317 -11.16 10.38 -2.21
CA ASP A 317 -11.35 11.22 -1.03
C ASP A 317 -12.85 11.33 -0.70
N ILE A 318 -13.20 11.02 0.55
CA ILE A 318 -14.58 11.04 1.06
C ILE A 318 -14.69 12.07 2.19
N PRO A 319 -15.75 12.89 2.19
CA PRO A 319 -16.02 13.82 3.28
C PRO A 319 -16.61 13.10 4.50
N ASN A 320 -16.32 13.62 5.70
CA ASN A 320 -16.78 13.04 6.98
C ASN A 320 -18.31 12.97 7.13
N THR A 321 -19.02 13.90 6.48
CA THR A 321 -20.49 13.95 6.39
C THR A 321 -21.11 12.71 5.75
N MET A 322 -20.33 11.90 5.03
CA MET A 322 -20.82 10.71 4.33
C MET A 322 -20.64 9.40 5.11
N ASP A 323 -20.05 9.40 6.31
CA ASP A 323 -19.75 8.20 7.09
C ASP A 323 -20.92 7.21 7.22
N ALA A 324 -22.14 7.70 7.43
CA ALA A 324 -23.33 6.87 7.57
C ALA A 324 -23.64 6.08 6.29
N SER A 325 -23.47 6.72 5.12
CA SER A 325 -23.70 6.11 3.82
C SER A 325 -22.64 5.09 3.43
N TRP A 326 -21.41 5.26 3.93
CA TRP A 326 -20.29 4.35 3.65
C TRP A 326 -20.16 3.19 4.65
N LYS A 327 -20.96 3.19 5.72
CA LYS A 327 -20.93 2.19 6.82
C LYS A 327 -19.51 1.78 7.21
N ILE A 328 -18.64 2.76 7.42
CA ILE A 328 -17.26 2.53 7.84
C ILE A 328 -17.31 1.84 9.21
N ASP A 329 -16.62 0.71 9.33
CA ASP A 329 -16.55 -0.05 10.58
C ASP A 329 -15.76 0.70 11.68
N VAL A 330 -15.90 0.25 12.92
CA VAL A 330 -15.23 0.88 14.09
C VAL A 330 -13.71 0.89 13.92
N LYS A 331 -13.16 -0.12 13.24
CA LYS A 331 -11.72 -0.29 12.94
C LYS A 331 -11.22 0.58 11.78
N LYS A 332 -12.13 1.21 11.01
CA LYS A 332 -11.81 1.95 9.80
C LYS A 332 -10.99 1.11 8.81
N ALA A 333 -11.33 -0.18 8.70
CA ALA A 333 -10.66 -1.17 7.87
C ALA A 333 -11.58 -1.69 6.74
N SER A 334 -12.88 -1.41 6.82
CA SER A 334 -13.84 -1.77 5.76
C SER A 334 -14.86 -0.65 5.51
N ALA A 335 -15.35 -0.56 4.27
CA ALA A 335 -16.36 0.39 3.86
C ALA A 335 -17.31 -0.24 2.81
N GLN A 336 -18.61 0.07 2.89
CA GLN A 336 -19.59 -0.27 1.86
C GLN A 336 -19.74 0.90 0.89
N LEU A 337 -19.44 0.67 -0.39
CA LEU A 337 -19.51 1.70 -1.43
C LEU A 337 -20.97 2.10 -1.72
N PRO A 338 -21.35 3.38 -1.64
CA PRO A 338 -22.62 3.86 -2.16
C PRO A 338 -22.75 3.53 -3.67
N PRO A 339 -23.94 3.15 -4.17
CA PRO A 339 -24.11 2.74 -5.57
C PRO A 339 -23.57 3.75 -6.59
N ALA A 340 -23.86 5.05 -6.41
CA ALA A 340 -23.37 6.11 -7.30
C ALA A 340 -21.84 6.20 -7.35
N VAL A 341 -21.18 6.02 -6.19
CA VAL A 341 -19.71 6.01 -6.12
C VAL A 341 -19.16 4.77 -6.80
N ARG A 342 -19.76 3.60 -6.54
CA ARG A 342 -19.37 2.33 -7.17
C ARG A 342 -19.46 2.40 -8.69
N ASP A 343 -20.51 3.00 -9.24
CA ASP A 343 -20.68 3.17 -10.68
C ASP A 343 -19.66 4.15 -11.27
N ARG A 344 -19.35 5.26 -10.58
CA ARG A 344 -18.28 6.17 -11.00
C ARG A 344 -16.91 5.47 -11.00
N MET A 345 -16.61 4.72 -9.94
CA MET A 345 -15.37 3.93 -9.83
C MET A 345 -15.25 2.91 -10.95
N ARG A 346 -16.33 2.22 -11.34
CA ARG A 346 -16.34 1.26 -12.45
C ARG A 346 -15.87 1.90 -13.77
N HIS A 347 -16.46 3.04 -14.14
CA HIS A 347 -16.07 3.77 -15.35
C HIS A 347 -14.61 4.24 -15.29
N ILE A 348 -14.13 4.66 -14.12
CA ILE A 348 -12.73 5.02 -13.93
C ILE A 348 -11.82 3.81 -14.17
N VAL A 349 -12.13 2.63 -13.61
CA VAL A 349 -11.35 1.40 -13.83
C VAL A 349 -11.30 1.04 -15.32
N GLU A 350 -12.44 1.09 -16.01
CA GLU A 350 -12.54 0.76 -17.44
C GLU A 350 -11.65 1.65 -18.30
N ARG A 351 -11.64 2.96 -18.03
CA ARG A 351 -10.78 3.93 -18.71
C ARG A 351 -9.31 3.76 -18.35
N PHE A 352 -9.00 3.69 -17.05
CA PHE A 352 -7.64 3.77 -16.54
C PHE A 352 -6.84 2.48 -16.75
N SER A 353 -7.51 1.32 -16.70
CA SER A 353 -6.88 0.04 -17.00
C SER A 353 -6.37 -0.01 -18.44
N GLN A 354 -6.95 0.74 -19.38
CA GLN A 354 -6.43 0.82 -20.75
C GLN A 354 -5.12 1.60 -20.83
N THR A 355 -4.96 2.68 -20.07
CA THR A 355 -3.73 3.49 -20.03
C THR A 355 -2.56 2.70 -19.46
N SER A 356 -2.74 2.01 -18.34
CA SER A 356 -1.67 1.18 -17.76
C SER A 356 -1.31 -0.01 -18.65
N LYS A 357 -2.32 -0.64 -19.27
CA LYS A 357 -2.12 -1.67 -20.30
C LYS A 357 -1.29 -1.15 -21.47
N ARG A 358 -1.48 0.10 -21.94
CA ARG A 358 -0.69 0.67 -23.05
C ARG A 358 0.81 0.70 -22.73
N THR A 359 1.22 0.97 -21.49
CA THR A 359 2.64 0.97 -21.08
C THR A 359 3.29 -0.41 -21.27
N TYR A 360 2.58 -1.48 -20.93
CA TYR A 360 3.04 -2.87 -21.15
C TYR A 360 2.83 -3.34 -22.60
N GLN A 361 1.70 -3.01 -23.23
CA GLN A 361 1.34 -3.41 -24.59
C GLN A 361 2.20 -2.75 -25.67
N ARG A 362 2.67 -1.51 -25.46
CA ARG A 362 3.66 -0.86 -26.34
C ARG A 362 4.93 -1.68 -26.52
N ARG A 363 5.27 -2.56 -25.56
CA ARG A 363 6.40 -3.49 -25.68
C ARG A 363 6.01 -4.76 -26.45
N GLY A 364 4.82 -5.31 -26.20
CA GLY A 364 4.31 -6.49 -26.91
C GLY A 364 3.96 -6.24 -28.39
N GLN A 365 3.48 -5.03 -28.74
CA GLN A 365 3.22 -4.64 -30.14
C GLN A 365 4.48 -4.64 -31.01
N ARG A 366 5.67 -4.53 -30.42
CA ARG A 366 6.96 -4.57 -31.15
C ARG A 366 7.26 -5.94 -31.75
N LEU A 367 6.70 -7.01 -31.18
CA LEU A 367 6.81 -8.38 -31.71
C LEU A 367 5.87 -8.65 -32.90
N VAL A 368 5.05 -7.66 -33.29
CA VAL A 368 4.06 -7.77 -34.36
C VAL A 368 4.35 -6.76 -35.49
N ASP A 369 5.29 -5.83 -35.28
CA ASP A 369 5.68 -4.84 -36.28
C ASP A 369 6.75 -5.41 -37.22
N GLU A 370 6.34 -5.83 -38.42
CA GLU A 370 7.22 -6.44 -39.44
C GLU A 370 8.37 -5.52 -39.88
N HIS A 371 8.17 -4.19 -39.82
CA HIS A 371 9.21 -3.20 -40.17
C HIS A 371 10.39 -3.19 -39.18
N ARG A 372 10.23 -3.86 -38.03
CA ARG A 372 11.25 -3.95 -36.98
C ARG A 372 11.93 -5.31 -36.92
N MET A 373 11.57 -6.23 -37.81
CA MET A 373 12.23 -7.54 -37.97
C MET A 373 12.46 -8.27 -36.63
N PRO A 374 11.43 -8.48 -35.79
CA PRO A 374 11.63 -9.19 -34.53
C PRO A 374 11.99 -10.65 -34.77
N VAL A 375 12.97 -11.19 -34.03
CA VAL A 375 13.34 -12.62 -34.11
C VAL A 375 12.17 -13.54 -33.73
N TRP A 376 11.30 -13.09 -32.83
CA TRP A 376 10.10 -13.81 -32.40
C TRP A 376 8.83 -13.14 -32.90
N GLN A 377 7.93 -13.93 -33.47
CA GLN A 377 6.58 -13.51 -33.84
C GLN A 377 5.55 -13.97 -32.82
N ARG A 378 4.58 -13.10 -32.52
CA ARG A 378 3.39 -13.45 -31.73
C ARG A 378 2.19 -13.66 -32.66
N MET A 379 1.79 -14.92 -32.84
CA MET A 379 0.61 -15.28 -33.62
C MET A 379 -0.59 -15.59 -32.73
N GLN A 380 -1.79 -15.36 -33.24
CA GLN A 380 -3.04 -15.81 -32.61
C GLN A 380 -3.72 -16.78 -33.56
N ARG A 381 -3.88 -18.05 -33.14
CA ARG A 381 -4.58 -19.10 -33.90
C ARG A 381 -5.59 -19.78 -32.99
N ASP A 382 -6.82 -19.91 -33.44
CA ASP A 382 -7.92 -20.59 -32.71
C ASP A 382 -8.10 -20.13 -31.25
N GLY A 383 -7.90 -18.83 -31.00
CA GLY A 383 -8.00 -18.24 -29.66
C GLY A 383 -6.77 -18.45 -28.76
N VAL A 384 -5.76 -19.18 -29.22
CA VAL A 384 -4.49 -19.43 -28.51
C VAL A 384 -3.40 -18.51 -29.06
N ILE A 385 -2.54 -18.01 -28.17
CA ILE A 385 -1.37 -17.21 -28.52
C ILE A 385 -0.18 -18.15 -28.67
N VAL A 386 0.51 -18.08 -29.80
CA VAL A 386 1.71 -18.88 -30.08
C VAL A 386 2.87 -17.93 -30.36
N PHE A 387 3.97 -18.11 -29.64
CA PHE A 387 5.24 -17.46 -29.92
C PHE A 387 6.12 -18.42 -30.72
N ARG A 388 6.69 -17.97 -31.83
CA ARG A 388 7.66 -18.75 -32.61
C ARG A 388 8.78 -17.87 -33.15
N PRO A 389 9.98 -18.41 -33.37
CA PRO A 389 10.98 -17.72 -34.16
C PRO A 389 10.51 -17.54 -35.60
N ASP A 390 10.88 -16.39 -36.19
CA ASP A 390 10.63 -16.06 -37.58
C ASP A 390 11.73 -16.61 -38.50
N PRO A 391 11.47 -17.65 -39.31
CA PRO A 391 12.49 -18.17 -40.23
C PRO A 391 12.89 -17.18 -41.32
N GLU A 392 12.08 -16.15 -41.58
CA GLU A 392 12.36 -15.10 -42.58
C GLU A 392 13.20 -13.95 -42.00
N HIS A 393 13.48 -13.98 -40.68
CA HIS A 393 14.37 -13.02 -40.03
C HIS A 393 15.73 -12.96 -40.75
N PRO A 394 16.29 -11.78 -41.05
CA PRO A 394 17.47 -11.65 -41.92
C PRO A 394 18.66 -12.52 -41.53
N ALA A 395 18.97 -12.60 -40.24
CA ALA A 395 20.08 -13.41 -39.74
C ALA A 395 19.84 -14.92 -39.94
N LEU A 396 18.60 -15.39 -39.77
CA LEU A 396 18.25 -16.80 -39.95
C LEU A 396 18.14 -17.16 -41.43
N ALA A 397 17.52 -16.28 -42.24
CA ALA A 397 17.38 -16.45 -43.68
C ALA A 397 18.73 -16.45 -44.39
N SER A 398 19.60 -15.46 -44.11
CA SER A 398 20.94 -15.36 -44.69
C SER A 398 21.79 -16.60 -44.36
N PHE A 399 21.72 -17.08 -43.11
CA PHE A 399 22.41 -18.31 -42.75
C PHE A 399 21.80 -19.55 -43.42
N SER A 400 20.48 -19.64 -43.53
CA SER A 400 19.84 -20.75 -44.25
C SER A 400 20.20 -20.76 -45.74
N GLU A 401 20.41 -19.59 -46.35
CA GLU A 401 20.81 -19.46 -47.75
C GLU A 401 22.26 -19.91 -47.99
N SER A 402 23.16 -19.67 -47.02
CA SER A 402 24.55 -20.10 -47.08
C SER A 402 24.73 -21.62 -46.90
N LEU A 403 23.73 -22.31 -46.34
CA LEU A 403 23.74 -23.76 -46.19
C LEU A 403 23.45 -24.51 -47.52
N PRO A 404 24.09 -25.68 -47.73
CA PRO A 404 23.72 -26.62 -48.79
C PRO A 404 22.21 -26.96 -48.76
N PRO A 405 21.55 -27.13 -49.93
CA PRO A 405 20.10 -27.36 -50.01
C PRO A 405 19.60 -28.49 -49.11
N GLU A 406 20.37 -29.58 -48.99
CA GLU A 406 20.06 -30.74 -48.17
C GLU A 406 20.03 -30.46 -46.66
N LEU A 407 20.71 -29.41 -46.18
CA LEU A 407 20.77 -29.03 -44.77
C LEU A 407 19.72 -27.99 -44.37
N ARG A 408 19.12 -27.27 -45.33
CA ARG A 408 18.17 -26.18 -45.07
C ARG A 408 16.94 -26.65 -44.30
N GLN A 409 16.38 -27.80 -44.66
CA GLN A 409 15.24 -28.36 -43.95
C GLN A 409 15.59 -28.77 -42.51
N GLY A 410 16.79 -29.30 -42.30
CA GLY A 410 17.30 -29.63 -40.97
C GLY A 410 17.40 -28.40 -40.08
N PHE A 411 17.96 -27.31 -40.62
CA PHE A 411 18.03 -26.03 -39.91
C PHE A 411 16.64 -25.46 -39.56
N ALA A 412 15.71 -25.45 -40.52
CA ALA A 412 14.33 -25.00 -40.28
C ALA A 412 13.61 -25.83 -39.19
N ASN A 413 13.89 -27.14 -39.13
CA ASN A 413 13.36 -28.01 -38.08
C ASN A 413 13.93 -27.64 -36.70
N CYS A 414 15.23 -27.34 -36.60
CA CYS A 414 15.85 -26.88 -35.34
C CYS A 414 15.22 -25.57 -34.83
N ILE A 415 15.02 -24.59 -35.70
CA ILE A 415 14.37 -23.32 -35.35
C ILE A 415 12.92 -23.55 -34.88
N SER A 416 12.19 -24.44 -35.57
CA SER A 416 10.83 -24.82 -35.17
C SER A 416 10.80 -25.54 -33.82
N LEU A 417 11.79 -26.39 -33.55
CA LEU A 417 11.93 -27.09 -32.27
C LEU A 417 12.14 -26.10 -31.12
N LEU A 418 13.01 -25.10 -31.28
CA LEU A 418 13.25 -24.05 -30.26
C LEU A 418 11.95 -23.30 -29.91
N GLY A 419 11.14 -22.96 -30.92
CA GLY A 419 9.83 -22.35 -30.70
C GLY A 419 8.85 -23.26 -29.97
N ALA A 420 8.79 -24.53 -30.38
CA ALA A 420 7.89 -25.53 -29.81
C ALA A 420 8.29 -25.96 -28.38
N SER A 421 9.58 -25.86 -28.02
CA SER A 421 10.11 -26.21 -26.71
C SER A 421 10.16 -25.04 -25.72
N LEU A 422 9.55 -23.89 -26.05
CA LEU A 422 9.51 -22.75 -25.14
C LEU A 422 8.79 -23.16 -23.83
N PRO A 423 9.42 -23.07 -22.65
CA PRO A 423 8.88 -23.62 -21.41
C PRO A 423 7.80 -22.70 -20.82
N ILE A 424 6.63 -22.65 -21.46
CA ILE A 424 5.53 -21.72 -21.13
C ILE A 424 5.07 -21.87 -19.68
N GLU A 425 4.93 -23.10 -19.18
CA GLU A 425 4.44 -23.34 -17.81
C GLU A 425 5.40 -22.82 -16.75
N ALA A 426 6.71 -23.05 -16.92
CA ALA A 426 7.74 -22.53 -16.03
C ALA A 426 7.80 -21.00 -16.07
N LEU A 427 7.82 -20.42 -17.28
CA LEU A 427 7.78 -18.97 -17.45
C LEU A 427 6.54 -18.37 -16.79
N HIS A 428 5.36 -18.98 -16.95
CA HIS A 428 4.12 -18.51 -16.32
C HIS A 428 4.21 -18.54 -14.79
N ALA A 429 4.80 -19.60 -14.20
CA ALA A 429 5.00 -19.70 -12.76
C ALA A 429 5.96 -18.61 -12.24
N ASP A 430 7.09 -18.41 -12.91
CA ASP A 430 8.08 -17.42 -12.51
C ASP A 430 7.55 -15.98 -12.67
N PHE A 431 6.82 -15.70 -13.77
CA PHE A 431 6.20 -14.39 -14.02
C PHE A 431 5.11 -14.05 -12.99
N ALA A 432 4.49 -15.03 -12.34
CA ALA A 432 3.46 -14.79 -11.33
C ALA A 432 4.02 -14.25 -10.00
N GLY A 433 5.30 -14.51 -9.70
CA GLY A 433 5.96 -14.10 -8.46
C GLY A 433 6.88 -12.90 -8.65
N SER A 434 7.88 -13.04 -9.53
CA SER A 434 9.00 -12.10 -9.69
C SER A 434 9.25 -11.79 -11.17
N ALA A 435 8.23 -11.29 -11.87
CA ALA A 435 8.33 -10.94 -13.29
C ALA A 435 9.53 -10.05 -13.64
N GLU A 436 9.95 -9.17 -12.72
CA GLU A 436 11.11 -8.30 -12.90
C GLU A 436 12.47 -8.99 -12.86
N GLU A 437 12.56 -10.17 -12.23
CA GLU A 437 13.82 -10.90 -12.04
C GLU A 437 14.16 -11.79 -13.23
N ILE A 438 13.17 -12.08 -14.08
CA ILE A 438 13.34 -12.89 -15.29
C ILE A 438 14.07 -12.08 -16.36
N ARG A 439 15.21 -12.60 -16.83
CA ARG A 439 16.01 -12.02 -17.91
C ARG A 439 16.18 -13.01 -19.04
N ALA A 440 16.27 -12.48 -20.26
CA ALA A 440 16.74 -13.26 -21.41
C ALA A 440 18.24 -13.49 -21.28
N ASP A 441 18.75 -14.53 -21.95
CA ASP A 441 20.17 -14.84 -21.98
C ASP A 441 20.96 -13.73 -22.70
N GLU A 442 22.23 -13.58 -22.33
CA GLU A 442 23.14 -12.62 -22.94
C GLU A 442 23.79 -13.25 -24.18
N VAL A 443 23.88 -12.50 -25.27
CA VAL A 443 24.59 -12.92 -26.49
C VAL A 443 25.97 -12.30 -26.56
N ASP A 444 26.91 -13.02 -27.14
CA ASP A 444 28.27 -12.50 -27.32
C ASP A 444 28.36 -11.48 -28.47
N ALA A 445 29.47 -10.73 -28.49
CA ALA A 445 29.71 -9.72 -29.52
C ALA A 445 29.75 -10.29 -30.95
N ALA A 446 30.19 -11.55 -31.11
CA ALA A 446 30.21 -12.22 -32.41
C ALA A 446 28.79 -12.44 -32.96
N THR A 447 27.87 -12.89 -32.11
CA THR A 447 26.45 -13.07 -32.47
C THR A 447 25.79 -11.74 -32.80
N ILE A 448 26.09 -10.68 -32.03
CA ILE A 448 25.61 -9.32 -32.32
C ILE A 448 26.10 -8.86 -33.69
N ARG A 449 27.40 -8.97 -33.98
CA ARG A 449 28.00 -8.58 -35.26
C ARG A 449 27.34 -9.31 -36.43
N GLN A 450 27.24 -10.64 -36.36
CA GLN A 450 26.61 -11.44 -37.41
C GLN A 450 25.15 -11.00 -37.66
N THR A 451 24.42 -10.68 -36.60
CA THR A 451 23.02 -10.25 -36.73
C THR A 451 22.93 -8.85 -37.36
N LEU A 452 23.82 -7.93 -36.99
CA LEU A 452 23.92 -6.61 -37.62
C LEU A 452 24.26 -6.71 -39.10
N GLU A 453 25.23 -7.54 -39.48
CA GLU A 453 25.64 -7.76 -40.89
C GLU A 453 24.48 -8.25 -41.76
N ALA A 454 23.55 -9.01 -41.19
CA ALA A 454 22.35 -9.45 -41.89
C ALA A 454 21.24 -8.38 -41.93
N MET A 455 21.12 -7.55 -40.90
CA MET A 455 20.00 -6.60 -40.75
C MET A 455 20.28 -5.23 -41.37
N VAL A 456 21.46 -4.64 -41.11
CA VAL A 456 21.79 -3.26 -41.51
C VAL A 456 21.64 -3.05 -43.03
N PRO A 457 22.15 -3.91 -43.92
CA PRO A 457 21.98 -3.72 -45.36
C PRO A 457 20.51 -3.68 -45.80
N ARG A 458 19.63 -4.45 -45.15
CA ARG A 458 18.20 -4.47 -45.45
C ARG A 458 17.50 -3.19 -44.99
N LEU A 459 17.87 -2.66 -43.82
CA LEU A 459 17.34 -1.39 -43.32
C LEU A 459 17.80 -0.21 -44.22
N VAL A 460 19.08 -0.19 -44.62
CA VAL A 460 19.61 0.82 -45.55
C VAL A 460 18.90 0.73 -46.91
N ALA A 461 18.66 -0.49 -47.43
CA ALA A 461 17.91 -0.69 -48.67
C ALA A 461 16.44 -0.23 -48.57
N GLN A 462 15.86 -0.20 -47.37
CA GLN A 462 14.54 0.37 -47.09
C GLN A 462 14.55 1.90 -46.94
N GLY A 463 15.71 2.54 -47.14
CA GLY A 463 15.88 3.99 -47.05
C GLY A 463 16.15 4.49 -45.64
N CYS A 464 16.51 3.61 -44.69
CA CYS A 464 16.90 4.05 -43.35
C CYS A 464 18.32 4.64 -43.33
N ASP A 465 18.46 5.85 -42.82
CA ASP A 465 19.75 6.45 -42.49
C ASP A 465 20.33 5.90 -41.17
N ARG A 466 21.55 6.31 -40.82
CA ARG A 466 22.24 5.85 -39.60
C ARG A 466 21.45 6.14 -38.32
N GLU A 467 20.78 7.29 -38.23
CA GLU A 467 20.00 7.70 -37.06
C GLU A 467 18.71 6.89 -36.93
N GLN A 468 18.09 6.55 -38.07
CA GLN A 468 16.93 5.68 -38.13
C GLN A 468 17.29 4.24 -37.79
N VAL A 469 18.41 3.71 -38.29
CA VAL A 469 18.93 2.38 -37.91
C VAL A 469 19.21 2.33 -36.40
N ASP A 470 19.84 3.37 -35.84
CA ASP A 470 20.07 3.53 -34.41
C ASP A 470 18.76 3.40 -33.61
N THR A 471 17.77 4.19 -34.02
CA THR A 471 16.45 4.25 -33.40
C THR A 471 15.75 2.91 -33.41
N VAL A 472 15.89 2.14 -34.50
CA VAL A 472 15.33 0.78 -34.63
C VAL A 472 16.04 -0.18 -33.67
N LEU A 473 17.37 -0.22 -33.68
CA LEU A 473 18.17 -1.16 -32.88
C LEU A 473 18.06 -0.89 -31.37
N ARG A 474 17.97 0.36 -30.92
CA ARG A 474 17.70 0.71 -29.50
C ARG A 474 16.37 0.18 -28.98
N GLN A 475 15.48 -0.27 -29.87
CA GLN A 475 14.16 -0.77 -29.52
C GLN A 475 14.05 -2.30 -29.58
N LEU A 476 15.08 -3.00 -30.07
CA LEU A 476 15.12 -4.44 -30.30
C LEU A 476 16.13 -5.13 -29.39
N GLU A 477 15.76 -6.29 -28.86
CA GLU A 477 16.74 -7.20 -28.24
C GLU A 477 17.39 -8.06 -29.35
N PRO A 478 18.67 -8.44 -29.20
CA PRO A 478 19.57 -8.18 -28.06
C PRO A 478 20.29 -6.82 -28.12
N PHE A 479 20.17 -6.06 -29.21
CA PHE A 479 20.92 -4.82 -29.43
C PHE A 479 20.74 -3.77 -28.34
N ARG A 480 19.51 -3.63 -27.85
CA ARG A 480 19.17 -2.69 -26.78
C ARG A 480 19.89 -2.98 -25.48
N SER A 481 19.95 -4.26 -25.06
CA SER A 481 20.62 -4.64 -23.82
C SER A 481 22.14 -4.57 -23.96
N ALA A 482 22.67 -4.86 -25.15
CA ALA A 482 24.09 -4.78 -25.49
C ALA A 482 24.43 -3.49 -26.27
N TRP A 483 23.84 -2.35 -25.89
CA TRP A 483 23.92 -1.14 -26.72
C TRP A 483 25.34 -0.64 -26.94
N ASN A 484 26.19 -0.64 -25.91
CA ASN A 484 27.57 -0.17 -26.04
C ASN A 484 28.34 -0.95 -27.12
N VAL A 485 28.21 -2.27 -27.12
CA VAL A 485 28.82 -3.15 -28.14
C VAL A 485 28.15 -2.96 -29.50
N THR A 486 26.83 -2.80 -29.52
CA THR A 486 26.06 -2.58 -30.76
C THR A 486 26.48 -1.29 -31.45
N GLU A 487 26.65 -0.20 -30.70
CA GLU A 487 27.03 1.12 -31.20
C GLU A 487 28.42 1.10 -31.83
N GLU A 488 29.41 0.51 -31.15
CA GLU A 488 30.77 0.33 -31.67
C GLU A 488 30.78 -0.45 -32.99
N LEU A 489 30.08 -1.58 -33.04
CA LEU A 489 29.98 -2.42 -34.24
C LEU A 489 29.25 -1.71 -35.39
N LEU A 490 28.20 -0.96 -35.08
CA LEU A 490 27.42 -0.23 -36.07
C LEU A 490 28.22 0.92 -36.68
N ASP A 491 29.01 1.61 -35.86
CA ASP A 491 29.92 2.65 -36.32
C ASP A 491 31.03 2.09 -37.20
N GLU A 492 31.58 0.91 -36.89
CA GLU A 492 32.51 0.21 -37.79
C GLU A 492 31.85 -0.11 -39.14
N MET A 493 30.61 -0.58 -39.14
CA MET A 493 29.90 -1.05 -40.33
C MET A 493 29.35 0.06 -41.22
N MET A 494 29.01 1.22 -40.66
CA MET A 494 28.41 2.36 -41.37
C MET A 494 29.38 3.54 -41.55
N LYS A 495 30.68 3.33 -41.33
CA LYS A 495 31.72 4.31 -41.69
C LYS A 495 31.66 4.62 -43.18
N ASP A 496 31.61 5.91 -43.50
CA ASP A 496 31.66 6.40 -44.87
C ASP A 496 33.07 6.14 -45.43
N PRO A 497 33.23 5.50 -46.61
CA PRO A 497 34.55 5.30 -47.21
C PRO A 497 35.25 6.60 -47.64
N ALA A 498 34.66 7.77 -47.37
CA ALA A 498 35.19 9.09 -47.71
C ALA A 498 36.05 9.75 -46.62
N ASP A 499 36.22 9.13 -45.45
CA ASP A 499 37.00 9.69 -44.33
C ASP A 499 38.46 9.17 -44.25
N ASP A 500 38.92 8.40 -45.25
CA ASP A 500 40.28 7.81 -45.29
C ASP A 500 41.13 8.29 -46.50
N ASP A 501 40.77 9.42 -47.14
CA ASP A 501 41.56 10.09 -48.19
C ASP A 501 42.01 11.52 -47.81
#